data_AF-A0A7C7KY88-F1
#
_entry.id   AF-A0A7C7KY88-F1
#
_cell.length_a   1.000
_cell.length_b   1.000
_cell.length_c   1.000
_cell.angle_alpha   90.00
_cell.angle_beta   90.00
_cell.angle_gamma   90.00
#
_symmetry.space_group_name_H-M   'P 1'
#
loop_
_entity.id
_entity.type
_entity.pdbx_description
1 polymer ?
#
loop_
_entity_poly.entity_id
_entity_poly.type
_entity_poly.pdbx_seq_one_letter_code
_entity_poly.pdbx_strand_id
1 'polypeptide(L)'
;MKEYTTEQIRNVVLLGHGSSGKTSLAEAMLFQTGAVNRMGRVEDGTTVADFDEEEIRRKISLSLSLVPCEWKNSKINVIDTPGYTDFVGEVVSGVHVANVGLVVVDAVSGVEVGTELVWSRADLRDLPRMVLINKMDRDNADFERTLEALRSVFEGNFVPVQLPIGSQAEF
;
A
#
# COMPACT_ATOMS: atom_id res chain seq x y z
N MET A 1 25.57 13.54 3.14
CA MET A 1 24.20 13.04 3.31
C MET A 1 23.27 14.13 2.83
N LYS A 2 22.28 13.83 2.00
CA LYS A 2 21.37 14.86 1.48
C LYS A 2 20.49 15.35 2.64
N GLU A 3 20.50 16.66 2.90
CA GLU A 3 19.69 17.26 3.95
C GLU A 3 18.29 17.56 3.41
N TYR A 4 17.28 17.30 4.23
CA TYR A 4 15.87 17.50 3.89
C TYR A 4 15.24 18.46 4.89
N THR A 5 14.55 19.47 4.39
CA THR A 5 13.68 20.30 5.22
C THR A 5 12.40 19.53 5.57
N THR A 6 11.70 19.93 6.62
CA THR A 6 10.42 19.31 7.03
C THR A 6 9.40 19.26 5.88
N GLU A 7 9.36 20.31 5.06
CA GLU A 7 8.45 20.41 3.91
C GLU A 7 8.78 19.44 2.77
N GLN A 8 9.97 18.84 2.76
CA GLN A 8 10.40 17.86 1.76
C GLN A 8 10.15 16.41 2.20
N ILE A 9 9.75 16.18 3.46
CA ILE A 9 9.53 14.84 4.00
C ILE A 9 8.04 14.48 3.89
N ARG A 10 7.75 13.28 3.39
CA ARG A 10 6.37 12.73 3.34
C ARG A 10 6.37 11.33 3.94
N ASN A 11 5.59 11.13 4.99
CA ASN A 11 5.35 9.79 5.54
C ASN A 11 4.07 9.22 4.92
N VAL A 12 4.19 8.13 4.16
CA VAL A 12 3.08 7.48 3.45
C VAL A 12 2.92 6.07 4.01
N VAL A 13 1.79 5.76 4.63
CA VAL A 13 1.51 4.40 5.11
C VAL A 13 0.71 3.61 4.09
N LEU A 14 1.17 2.40 3.78
CA LEU A 14 0.45 1.46 2.92
C LEU A 14 -0.54 0.68 3.77
N LEU A 15 -1.81 0.71 3.40
CA LEU A 15 -2.91 0.10 4.14
C LEU A 15 -3.70 -0.81 3.21
N GLY A 16 -4.34 -1.85 3.73
CA GLY A 16 -5.21 -2.73 2.95
C GLY A 16 -5.17 -4.18 3.43
N HIS A 17 -6.08 -4.99 2.90
CA HIS A 17 -6.20 -6.41 3.26
C HIS A 17 -4.92 -7.23 3.00
N GLY A 18 -4.83 -8.40 3.62
CA GLY A 18 -3.79 -9.39 3.34
C GLY A 18 -3.67 -9.63 1.85
N SER A 19 -2.43 -9.70 1.34
CA SER A 19 -2.17 -9.99 -0.07
C SER A 19 -2.69 -8.96 -1.08
N SER A 20 -3.14 -7.76 -0.69
CA SER A 20 -3.57 -6.71 -1.63
C SER A 20 -2.43 -6.11 -2.48
N GLY A 21 -1.17 -6.41 -2.13
CA GLY A 21 0.03 -6.00 -2.88
C GLY A 21 0.76 -4.78 -2.32
N LYS A 22 0.54 -4.44 -1.04
CA LYS A 22 1.24 -3.34 -0.34
C LYS A 22 2.76 -3.46 -0.44
N THR A 23 3.32 -4.62 -0.06
CA THR A 23 4.76 -4.85 -0.09
C THR A 23 5.33 -4.80 -1.50
N SER A 24 4.64 -5.40 -2.47
CA SER A 24 5.03 -5.30 -3.89
C SER A 24 5.00 -3.87 -4.41
N LEU A 25 4.08 -3.03 -3.92
CA LEU A 25 4.04 -1.61 -4.24
C LEU A 25 5.24 -0.86 -3.62
N ALA A 26 5.60 -1.16 -2.37
CA ALA A 26 6.80 -0.58 -1.75
C ALA A 26 8.06 -0.92 -2.55
N GLU A 27 8.20 -2.18 -3.01
CA GLU A 27 9.29 -2.61 -3.89
C GLU A 27 9.28 -1.87 -5.24
N ALA A 28 8.10 -1.68 -5.83
CA ALA A 28 7.97 -0.93 -7.09
C ALA A 28 8.41 0.52 -6.90
N MET A 29 8.07 1.15 -5.78
CA MET A 29 8.50 2.51 -5.44
C MET A 29 10.03 2.57 -5.28
N LEU A 30 10.63 1.63 -4.55
CA LEU A 30 12.10 1.54 -4.42
C LEU A 30 12.79 1.42 -5.77
N PHE A 31 12.31 0.49 -6.61
CA PHE A 31 12.88 0.25 -7.92
C PHE A 31 12.76 1.49 -8.82
N GLN A 32 11.57 2.12 -8.84
CA GLN A 32 11.31 3.30 -9.67
C GLN A 32 12.14 4.51 -9.24
N THR A 33 12.49 4.63 -7.95
CA THR A 33 13.39 5.70 -7.46
C THR A 33 14.87 5.41 -7.70
N GLY A 34 15.22 4.20 -8.16
CA GLY A 34 16.60 3.77 -8.34
C GLY A 34 17.32 3.44 -7.02
N ALA A 35 16.58 3.33 -5.90
CA ALA A 35 17.14 2.93 -4.61
C ALA A 35 17.61 1.46 -4.62
N VAL A 36 16.99 0.64 -5.47
CA VAL A 36 17.41 -0.74 -5.76
C VAL A 36 17.54 -0.95 -7.26
N ASN A 37 18.51 -1.77 -7.67
CA ASN A 37 18.76 -2.07 -9.09
C ASN A 37 17.86 -3.18 -9.64
N ARG A 38 17.17 -3.92 -8.76
CA ARG A 38 16.26 -5.00 -9.10
C ARG A 38 15.07 -4.96 -8.16
N MET A 39 13.87 -5.07 -8.71
CA MET A 39 12.65 -5.16 -7.93
C MET A 39 12.57 -6.51 -7.21
N GLY A 40 12.42 -6.48 -5.88
CA GLY A 40 12.21 -7.66 -5.06
C GLY A 40 10.83 -8.27 -5.26
N ARG A 41 10.70 -9.55 -4.90
CA ARG A 41 9.44 -10.29 -4.96
C ARG A 41 9.21 -11.04 -3.65
N VAL A 42 7.97 -10.96 -3.15
CA VAL A 42 7.54 -11.65 -1.93
C VAL A 42 7.66 -13.16 -2.11
N GLU A 43 7.31 -13.68 -3.29
CA GLU A 43 7.36 -15.12 -3.54
C GLU A 43 8.79 -15.68 -3.50
N ASP A 44 9.76 -14.85 -3.83
CA ASP A 44 11.19 -15.18 -3.89
C ASP A 44 11.90 -14.85 -2.56
N GLY A 45 11.23 -14.18 -1.61
CA GLY A 45 11.84 -13.73 -0.35
C GLY A 45 12.93 -12.68 -0.53
N THR A 46 12.79 -11.82 -1.54
CA THR A 46 13.84 -10.86 -1.96
C THR A 46 13.43 -9.40 -1.77
N THR A 47 12.30 -9.15 -1.12
CA THR A 47 11.84 -7.80 -0.81
C THR A 47 12.73 -7.15 0.24
N VAL A 48 12.89 -5.83 0.15
CA VAL A 48 13.57 -5.02 1.16
C VAL A 48 12.70 -4.87 2.42
N ALA A 49 11.37 -4.79 2.25
CA ALA A 49 10.45 -4.56 3.36
C ALA A 49 10.36 -5.76 4.31
N ASP A 50 10.14 -6.96 3.77
CA ASP A 50 10.08 -8.22 4.53
C ASP A 50 11.48 -8.86 4.61
N PHE A 51 12.21 -8.57 5.70
CA PHE A 51 13.57 -9.06 5.90
C PHE A 51 13.69 -10.12 7.01
N ASP A 52 12.64 -10.32 7.81
CA ASP A 52 12.62 -11.34 8.85
C ASP A 52 12.46 -12.75 8.24
N GLU A 53 13.12 -13.74 8.83
CA GLU A 53 13.07 -15.13 8.34
C GLU A 53 11.64 -15.70 8.35
N GLU A 54 10.80 -15.32 9.31
CA GLU A 54 9.42 -15.77 9.36
C GLU A 54 8.56 -15.09 8.30
N GLU A 55 8.81 -13.81 7.99
CA GLU A 55 8.12 -13.11 6.89
C GLU A 55 8.45 -13.76 5.54
N ILE A 56 9.72 -14.04 5.30
CA ILE A 56 10.21 -14.73 4.09
C ILE A 56 9.59 -16.14 3.99
N ARG A 57 9.59 -16.89 5.11
CA ARG A 57 9.07 -18.27 5.15
C ARG A 57 7.57 -18.32 4.91
N ARG A 58 6.81 -17.41 5.54
CA ARG A 58 5.35 -17.40 5.48
C ARG A 58 4.80 -16.62 4.29
N LYS A 59 5.65 -15.81 3.64
CA LYS A 59 5.29 -14.93 2.52
C LYS A 59 4.20 -13.91 2.89
N ILE A 60 4.28 -13.43 4.13
CA ILE A 60 3.40 -12.40 4.67
C ILE A 60 4.24 -11.45 5.53
N SER A 61 3.94 -10.16 5.48
CA SER A 61 4.52 -9.19 6.40
C SER A 61 3.95 -9.40 7.80
N LEU A 62 4.83 -9.41 8.80
CA LEU A 62 4.51 -9.57 10.23
C LEU A 62 4.78 -8.27 10.99
N SER A 63 5.76 -7.49 10.53
CA SER A 63 6.19 -6.23 11.13
C SER A 63 5.95 -5.05 10.18
N LEU A 64 5.80 -3.85 10.73
CA LEU A 64 5.88 -2.62 9.96
C LEU A 64 7.32 -2.42 9.46
N SER A 65 7.46 -2.05 8.19
CA SER A 65 8.75 -1.74 7.57
C SER A 65 8.83 -0.30 7.07
N LEU A 66 9.97 0.35 7.28
CA LEU A 66 10.22 1.71 6.84
C LEU A 66 11.16 1.72 5.63
N VAL A 67 10.61 2.11 4.49
CA VAL A 67 11.26 2.08 3.19
C VAL A 67 11.42 3.51 2.66
N PRO A 68 12.59 4.15 2.85
CA PRO A 68 12.83 5.50 2.38
C PRO A 68 13.13 5.53 0.87
N CYS A 69 12.34 6.31 0.14
CA CYS A 69 12.48 6.54 -1.30
C CYS A 69 12.78 8.02 -1.58
N GLU A 70 13.78 8.30 -2.40
CA GLU A 70 14.03 9.67 -2.89
C GLU A 70 13.32 9.90 -4.22
N TRP A 71 12.38 10.83 -4.27
CA TRP A 71 11.69 11.17 -5.51
C TRP A 71 11.71 12.67 -5.74
N LYS A 72 12.41 13.09 -6.81
CA LYS A 72 12.67 14.50 -7.13
C LYS A 72 13.34 15.21 -5.92
N ASN A 73 12.71 16.26 -5.39
CA ASN A 73 13.21 17.04 -4.25
C ASN A 73 12.57 16.64 -2.92
N SER A 74 11.97 15.46 -2.83
CA SER A 74 11.29 14.97 -1.63
C SER A 74 11.83 13.63 -1.17
N LYS A 75 11.85 13.43 0.15
CA LYS A 75 12.07 12.13 0.79
C LYS A 75 10.72 11.55 1.18
N ILE A 76 10.36 10.44 0.56
CA ILE A 76 9.13 9.72 0.86
C ILE A 76 9.51 8.54 1.75
N ASN A 77 9.07 8.56 3.00
CA ASN A 77 9.18 7.40 3.88
C ASN A 77 7.93 6.55 3.67
N VAL A 78 8.08 5.48 2.90
CA VAL A 78 7.01 4.49 2.70
C VAL A 78 6.99 3.59 3.94
N ILE A 79 5.83 3.50 4.58
CA ILE A 79 5.60 2.68 5.76
C ILE A 79 4.75 1.51 5.31
N ASP A 80 5.39 0.37 5.02
CA ASP A 80 4.68 -0.85 4.68
C ASP A 80 4.14 -1.50 5.96
N THR A 81 2.89 -1.97 5.92
CA THR A 81 2.23 -2.54 7.10
C THR A 81 1.65 -3.92 6.80
N PRO A 82 1.62 -4.84 7.80
CA PRO A 82 0.94 -6.11 7.67
C PRO A 82 -0.54 -5.97 7.29
N GLY A 83 -1.02 -6.87 6.43
CA GLY A 83 -2.43 -6.90 6.00
C GLY A 83 -3.35 -7.82 6.81
N TYR A 84 -2.79 -8.63 7.72
CA TYR A 84 -3.54 -9.57 8.55
C TYR A 84 -3.93 -8.94 9.89
N THR A 85 -5.13 -9.25 10.34
CA THR A 85 -5.73 -8.65 11.54
C THR A 85 -4.96 -8.91 12.82
N ASP A 86 -4.22 -10.02 12.87
CA ASP A 86 -3.40 -10.44 14.00
C ASP A 86 -2.29 -9.43 14.31
N PHE A 87 -1.89 -8.61 13.33
CA PHE A 87 -0.82 -7.62 13.42
C PHE A 87 -1.34 -6.18 13.41
N VAL A 88 -2.57 -5.95 13.89
CA VAL A 88 -3.19 -4.61 13.93
C VAL A 88 -2.36 -3.57 14.69
N GLY A 89 -1.52 -3.98 15.65
CA GLY A 89 -0.63 -3.07 16.38
C GLY A 89 0.36 -2.34 15.47
N GLU A 90 0.86 -3.02 14.44
CA GLU A 90 1.76 -2.45 13.42
C GLU A 90 1.02 -1.39 12.57
N VAL A 91 -0.21 -1.70 12.16
CA VAL A 91 -1.07 -0.77 11.41
C VAL A 91 -1.36 0.49 12.23
N VAL A 92 -1.72 0.34 13.51
CA VAL A 92 -1.98 1.48 14.41
C VAL A 92 -0.75 2.36 14.53
N SER A 93 0.43 1.76 14.67
CA SER A 93 1.70 2.48 14.75
C SER A 93 1.99 3.26 13.46
N GLY A 94 1.82 2.62 12.29
CA GLY A 94 2.02 3.25 10.99
C GLY A 94 1.06 4.41 10.73
N VAL A 95 -0.24 4.23 11.00
CA VAL A 95 -1.25 5.29 10.89
C VAL A 95 -0.91 6.48 11.80
N HIS A 96 -0.41 6.21 13.02
CA HIS A 96 -0.09 7.25 13.99
C HIS A 96 1.06 8.16 13.57
N VAL A 97 1.99 7.69 12.74
CA VAL A 97 3.18 8.48 12.31
C VAL A 97 3.10 8.97 10.87
N ALA A 98 2.14 8.48 10.08
CA ALA A 98 1.96 8.85 8.68
C ALA A 98 1.43 10.28 8.50
N ASN A 99 1.59 10.86 7.31
CA ASN A 99 0.87 12.07 6.90
C ASN A 99 -0.29 11.76 5.96
N VAL A 100 -0.21 10.65 5.23
CA VAL A 100 -1.23 10.17 4.30
C VAL A 100 -1.26 8.65 4.29
N GLY A 101 -2.45 8.06 4.18
CA GLY A 101 -2.65 6.64 3.96
C GLY A 101 -2.86 6.34 2.48
N LEU A 102 -2.17 5.34 1.95
CA LEU A 102 -2.43 4.77 0.63
C LEU A 102 -3.09 3.41 0.82
N VAL A 103 -4.40 3.36 0.60
CA VAL A 103 -5.21 2.14 0.76
C VAL A 103 -5.14 1.35 -0.54
N VAL A 104 -4.50 0.19 -0.50
CA VAL A 104 -4.33 -0.74 -1.62
C VAL A 104 -5.44 -1.77 -1.58
N VAL A 105 -6.24 -1.81 -2.63
CA VAL A 105 -7.42 -2.67 -2.78
C VAL A 105 -7.22 -3.57 -3.99
N ASP A 106 -7.47 -4.87 -3.83
CA ASP A 106 -7.36 -5.84 -4.93
C ASP A 106 -8.57 -5.69 -5.87
N ALA A 107 -8.37 -5.49 -7.17
CA ALA A 107 -9.44 -5.37 -8.16
C ALA A 107 -10.26 -6.66 -8.36
N VAL A 108 -9.72 -7.81 -7.95
CA VAL A 108 -10.39 -9.12 -8.03
C VAL A 108 -11.31 -9.30 -6.82
N SER A 109 -10.81 -9.05 -5.60
CA SER A 109 -11.61 -9.21 -4.38
C SER A 109 -12.52 -8.01 -4.09
N GLY A 110 -12.09 -6.80 -4.45
CA GLY A 110 -12.74 -5.55 -4.07
C GLY A 110 -12.47 -5.17 -2.61
N VAL A 111 -13.46 -4.55 -1.96
CA VAL A 111 -13.38 -4.18 -0.54
C VAL A 111 -13.53 -5.43 0.32
N GLU A 112 -12.58 -5.64 1.23
CA GLU A 112 -12.53 -6.78 2.14
C GLU A 112 -12.54 -6.30 3.61
N VAL A 113 -12.77 -7.21 4.55
CA VAL A 113 -12.79 -6.90 6.00
C VAL A 113 -11.50 -6.20 6.45
N GLY A 114 -10.34 -6.60 5.90
CA GLY A 114 -9.07 -5.91 6.20
C GLY A 114 -9.05 -4.46 5.72
N THR A 115 -9.66 -4.19 4.57
CA THR A 115 -9.82 -2.83 4.02
C THR A 115 -10.69 -1.98 4.92
N GLU A 116 -11.82 -2.51 5.42
CA GLU A 116 -12.68 -1.80 6.36
C GLU A 116 -11.99 -1.48 7.69
N LEU A 117 -11.24 -2.45 8.23
CA LEU A 117 -10.52 -2.26 9.48
C LEU A 117 -9.46 -1.17 9.36
N VAL A 118 -8.62 -1.19 8.32
CA VAL A 118 -7.60 -0.14 8.14
C VAL A 118 -8.22 1.22 7.80
N TRP A 119 -9.37 1.23 7.12
CA TRP A 119 -10.12 2.45 6.83
C TRP A 119 -10.60 3.11 8.12
N SER A 120 -11.22 2.33 9.01
CA SER A 120 -11.65 2.78 10.33
C SER A 120 -10.46 3.29 11.17
N ARG A 121 -9.28 2.64 11.10
CA ARG A 121 -8.09 3.15 11.79
C ARG A 121 -7.64 4.50 11.25
N ALA A 122 -7.71 4.72 9.94
CA ALA A 122 -7.40 5.99 9.33
C ALA A 122 -8.42 7.08 9.70
N ASP A 123 -9.71 6.74 9.80
CA ASP A 123 -10.77 7.65 10.28
C ASP A 123 -10.51 8.14 11.70
N LEU A 124 -10.12 7.25 12.61
CA LEU A 124 -9.83 7.60 14.02
C LEU A 124 -8.72 8.65 14.19
N ARG A 125 -7.91 8.89 13.15
CA ARG A 125 -6.80 9.84 13.16
C ARG A 125 -6.97 10.97 12.14
N ASP A 126 -8.16 11.09 11.55
CA ASP A 126 -8.46 12.02 10.45
C ASP A 126 -7.40 11.98 9.34
N LEU A 127 -6.85 10.79 9.06
CA LEU A 127 -5.73 10.63 8.15
C LEU A 127 -6.21 10.87 6.70
N PRO A 128 -5.62 11.82 5.97
CA PRO A 128 -5.86 11.96 4.53
C PRO A 128 -5.52 10.67 3.79
N ARG A 129 -6.32 10.32 2.79
CA ARG A 129 -6.20 9.02 2.11
C ARG A 129 -6.19 9.15 0.60
N MET A 130 -5.46 8.24 -0.03
CA MET A 130 -5.55 7.90 -1.44
C MET A 130 -5.85 6.41 -1.56
N VAL A 131 -6.48 6.00 -2.66
CA VAL A 131 -6.76 4.59 -2.95
C VAL A 131 -6.03 4.17 -4.21
N LEU A 132 -5.42 2.99 -4.15
CA LEU A 132 -4.88 2.28 -5.31
C LEU A 132 -5.70 1.01 -5.52
N ILE A 133 -6.40 0.93 -6.65
CA ILE A 133 -7.00 -0.31 -7.12
C ILE A 133 -5.91 -1.08 -7.88
N ASN A 134 -5.46 -2.18 -7.30
CA ASN A 134 -4.30 -2.95 -7.72
C ASN A 134 -4.70 -4.25 -8.42
N LYS A 135 -3.74 -4.90 -9.08
CA LYS A 135 -3.90 -6.20 -9.76
C LYS A 135 -4.92 -6.20 -10.91
N MET A 136 -4.99 -5.10 -11.65
CA MET A 136 -5.83 -4.99 -12.84
C MET A 136 -5.45 -5.98 -13.95
N ASP A 137 -4.25 -6.57 -13.89
CA ASP A 137 -3.74 -7.62 -14.78
C ASP A 137 -4.32 -9.02 -14.51
N ARG A 138 -5.01 -9.23 -13.37
CA ARG A 138 -5.52 -10.55 -12.97
C ARG A 138 -6.87 -10.86 -13.57
N ASP A 139 -7.14 -12.15 -13.79
CA ASP A 139 -8.47 -12.63 -14.17
C ASP A 139 -9.54 -12.16 -13.18
N ASN A 140 -10.68 -11.70 -13.71
CA ASN A 140 -11.80 -11.12 -12.96
C ASN A 140 -11.50 -9.78 -12.27
N ALA A 141 -10.37 -9.12 -12.58
CA ALA A 141 -10.14 -7.75 -12.13
C ALA A 141 -11.18 -6.81 -12.76
N ASP A 142 -11.82 -6.00 -11.91
CA ASP A 142 -12.85 -5.06 -12.32
C ASP A 142 -12.72 -3.75 -11.54
N PHE A 143 -12.30 -2.71 -12.24
CA PHE A 143 -12.10 -1.38 -11.67
C PHE A 143 -13.41 -0.72 -11.25
N GLU A 144 -14.43 -0.75 -12.11
CA GLU A 144 -15.70 -0.05 -11.86
C GLU A 144 -16.44 -0.70 -10.70
N ARG A 145 -16.51 -2.04 -10.67
CA ARG A 145 -17.09 -2.77 -9.53
C ARG A 145 -16.37 -2.45 -8.23
N THR A 146 -15.04 -2.37 -8.26
CA THR A 146 -14.24 -2.04 -7.06
C THR A 146 -14.47 -0.59 -6.61
N LEU A 147 -14.56 0.35 -7.56
CA LEU A 147 -14.87 1.75 -7.29
C LEU A 147 -16.27 1.94 -6.71
N GLU A 148 -17.27 1.24 -7.24
CA GLU A 148 -18.64 1.22 -6.71
C GLU A 148 -18.69 0.61 -5.30
N ALA A 149 -17.95 -0.47 -5.05
CA ALA A 149 -17.82 -1.05 -3.72
C ALA A 149 -17.23 -0.04 -2.73
N LEU A 150 -16.17 0.67 -3.10
CA LEU A 150 -15.59 1.73 -2.27
C LEU A 150 -16.60 2.83 -1.94
N ARG A 151 -17.36 3.30 -2.93
CA ARG A 151 -18.38 4.34 -2.76
C ARG A 151 -19.57 3.91 -1.90
N SER A 152 -19.90 2.62 -1.91
CA SER A 152 -21.04 2.09 -1.16
C SER A 152 -20.70 1.73 0.29
N VAL A 153 -19.46 1.29 0.55
CA VAL A 153 -19.01 0.86 1.88
C VAL A 153 -18.51 2.05 2.72
N PHE A 154 -17.82 3.01 2.10
CA PHE A 154 -17.14 4.08 2.83
C PHE A 154 -17.77 5.45 2.58
N GLU A 155 -17.90 6.24 3.65
CA GLU A 155 -18.22 7.66 3.53
C GLU A 155 -17.02 8.40 2.92
N GLY A 156 -17.25 9.06 1.78
CA GLY A 156 -16.22 9.86 1.12
C GLY A 156 -16.51 10.11 -0.36
N ASN A 157 -15.82 11.11 -0.90
CA ASN A 157 -15.89 11.44 -2.32
C ASN A 157 -14.76 10.71 -3.06
N PHE A 158 -15.09 9.56 -3.67
CA PHE A 158 -14.15 8.82 -4.52
C PHE A 158 -14.14 9.40 -5.94
N VAL A 159 -13.08 10.14 -6.23
CA VAL A 159 -12.83 10.78 -7.54
C VAL A 159 -11.67 10.05 -8.23
N PRO A 160 -11.93 9.31 -9.32
CA PRO A 160 -10.87 8.70 -10.12
C PRO A 160 -9.93 9.76 -10.71
N VAL A 161 -8.65 9.66 -10.41
CA VAL A 161 -7.58 10.50 -11.01
C VAL A 161 -6.88 9.81 -12.18
N GLN A 162 -7.02 8.50 -12.28
CA GLN A 162 -6.52 7.64 -13.35
C GLN A 162 -7.62 6.64 -13.71
N LEU A 163 -7.68 6.27 -14.99
CA LEU A 163 -8.57 5.24 -15.50
C LEU A 163 -7.72 4.12 -16.12
N PRO A 164 -8.08 2.84 -15.90
CA PRO A 164 -7.40 1.75 -16.57
C PRO A 164 -7.71 1.76 -18.07
N ILE A 165 -6.74 1.32 -18.88
CA ILE A 165 -6.96 1.01 -20.30
C ILE A 165 -6.99 -0.50 -20.39
N GLY A 166 -8.16 -1.08 -20.62
CA GLY A 166 -8.35 -2.54 -20.60
C GLY A 166 -8.40 -3.12 -19.17
N SER A 167 -8.43 -4.44 -19.10
CA SER A 167 -8.43 -5.23 -17.87
C SER A 167 -7.88 -6.63 -18.15
N GLN A 168 -7.39 -7.31 -17.11
CA GLN A 168 -6.85 -8.67 -17.20
C GLN A 168 -5.68 -8.74 -18.20
N ALA A 169 -5.72 -9.64 -19.18
CA ALA A 169 -4.71 -9.76 -20.22
C ALA A 169 -4.60 -8.53 -21.16
N GLU A 170 -5.59 -7.63 -21.14
CA GLU A 170 -5.61 -6.40 -21.95
C GLU A 170 -5.18 -5.14 -21.17
N PHE A 171 -4.74 -5.29 -19.90
CA PHE A 171 -4.25 -4.21 -19.04
C PHE A 171 -2.75 -3.91 -19.26
#